data_AF-R7LU08-F1
#
_entry.id   AF-R7LU08-F1
#
_cell.length_a   1.000
_cell.length_b   1.000
_cell.length_c   1.000
_cell.angle_alpha   90.00
_cell.angle_beta   90.00
_cell.angle_gamma   90.00
#
_symmetry.space_group_name_H-M   'P 1'
#
loop_
_entity.id
_entity.type
_entity.pdbx_description
1 polymer ?
#
loop_
_entity_poly.entity_id
_entity_poly.type
_entity_poly.pdbx_seq_one_letter_code
_entity_poly.pdbx_strand_id
1 'polypeptide(L)'
;MEKQIRKIIYLVISLLYFVLLFYFCIILRIPRTLESLIILVLLFILAIVFFKQYEYEKNSIYLDEASKKIAELSKIYSTEKEIVDYVSDLMYTNLYKDISDNDSIVVIDYDESYLLDFYDNLDRLASNQNKEVDELTLVQKSACLIDSLLGTEAWVLKTIKYIDEIDYSTRSLNIELAIKAGLLFCGHTMEEINENPSYIDFLTAILHEVIEFDRTGDLLVINILVDILQNYKKL
;
A
#
# COMPACT_ATOMS: atom_id res chain seq x y z
N MET A 1 -7.98 11.91 21.56
CA MET A 1 -7.41 11.84 22.93
C MET A 1 -7.56 10.45 23.54
N GLU A 2 -8.76 9.86 23.48
CA GLU A 2 -9.04 8.51 24.02
C GLU A 2 -8.19 7.38 23.40
N LYS A 3 -8.11 7.29 22.06
CA LYS A 3 -7.26 6.29 21.35
C LYS A 3 -5.77 6.41 21.73
N GLN A 4 -5.24 7.63 21.82
CA GLN A 4 -3.84 7.89 22.21
C GLN A 4 -3.55 7.39 23.64
N ILE A 5 -4.50 7.58 24.56
CA ILE A 5 -4.39 7.07 25.93
C ILE A 5 -4.45 5.53 25.93
N ARG A 6 -5.38 4.91 25.19
CA ARG A 6 -5.47 3.44 25.06
C ARG A 6 -4.19 2.82 24.50
N LYS A 7 -3.62 3.38 23.42
CA LYS A 7 -2.33 2.98 22.85
C LYS A 7 -1.23 2.94 23.93
N ILE A 8 -1.09 4.02 24.70
CA ILE A 8 -0.07 4.09 25.76
C ILE A 8 -0.33 3.04 26.84
N ILE A 9 -1.57 2.87 27.28
CA ILE A 9 -1.94 1.88 28.30
C ILE A 9 -1.59 0.46 27.83
N TYR A 10 -1.98 0.07 26.62
CA TYR A 10 -1.71 -1.28 26.09
C TYR A 10 -0.20 -1.54 25.94
N LEU A 11 0.57 -0.54 25.52
CA LEU A 11 2.03 -0.64 25.46
C LEU A 11 2.64 -0.86 26.85
N VAL A 12 2.26 -0.04 27.84
CA VAL A 12 2.78 -0.14 29.20
C VAL A 12 2.43 -1.49 29.83
N ILE A 13 1.20 -1.98 29.65
CA ILE A 13 0.77 -3.29 30.14
C ILE A 13 1.57 -4.41 29.47
N SER A 14 1.71 -4.37 28.15
CA SER A 14 2.50 -5.37 27.41
C SER A 14 3.95 -5.40 27.89
N LEU A 15 4.61 -4.24 28.00
CA LEU A 15 5.97 -4.12 28.51
C LEU A 15 6.10 -4.66 29.95
N LEU A 16 5.12 -4.38 30.81
CA LEU A 16 5.10 -4.89 32.17
C LEU A 16 5.05 -6.43 32.19
N TYR A 17 4.22 -7.05 31.35
CA TYR A 17 4.19 -8.51 31.21
C TYR A 17 5.51 -9.06 30.66
N PHE A 18 6.14 -8.39 29.68
CA PHE A 18 7.46 -8.77 29.19
C PHE A 18 8.55 -8.68 30.27
N VAL A 19 8.56 -7.63 31.09
CA VAL A 19 9.49 -7.48 32.21
C VAL A 19 9.26 -8.57 33.26
N LEU A 20 8.01 -8.90 33.58
CA LEU A 20 7.69 -10.00 34.49
C LEU A 20 8.16 -11.35 33.93
N LEU A 21 7.92 -11.62 32.65
CA LEU A 21 8.42 -12.81 31.97
C LEU A 21 9.94 -12.90 32.03
N PHE A 22 10.63 -11.80 31.71
CA PHE A 22 12.09 -11.74 31.79
C PHE A 22 12.60 -12.00 33.21
N TYR A 23 11.97 -11.38 34.21
CA TYR A 23 12.31 -11.58 35.62
C TYR A 23 12.13 -13.04 36.05
N PHE A 24 10.98 -13.65 35.74
CA PHE A 24 10.71 -15.04 36.12
C PHE A 24 11.62 -16.04 35.39
N CYS A 25 11.84 -15.86 34.09
CA CYS A 25 12.65 -16.76 33.27
C CYS A 25 14.16 -16.63 33.55
N ILE A 26 14.68 -15.40 33.62
CA ILE A 26 16.13 -15.15 33.66
C ILE A 26 16.67 -15.01 35.09
N ILE A 27 16.00 -14.20 35.93
CA ILE A 27 16.47 -13.91 37.28
C ILE A 27 16.11 -15.04 38.23
N LEU A 28 14.83 -15.42 38.28
CA LEU A 28 14.36 -16.48 39.18
C LEU A 28 14.57 -17.91 38.66
N ARG A 29 14.87 -18.05 37.36
CA ARG A 29 15.06 -19.35 36.69
C ARG A 29 13.86 -20.28 36.92
N ILE A 30 12.67 -19.74 36.71
CA ILE A 30 11.38 -20.44 36.63
C ILE A 30 11.17 -20.77 35.14
N PRO A 31 10.63 -21.96 34.77
CA PRO A 31 9.82 -22.86 35.57
C PRO A 31 10.60 -23.95 36.31
N ARG A 32 10.17 -24.22 37.55
CA ARG A 32 10.64 -25.34 38.37
C ARG A 32 9.57 -26.41 38.60
N THR A 33 8.32 -26.08 38.27
CA THR A 33 7.13 -26.94 38.37
C THR A 33 6.21 -26.72 37.17
N LEU A 34 5.33 -27.68 36.89
CA LEU A 34 4.32 -27.57 35.83
C LEU A 34 3.40 -26.33 36.03
N GLU A 35 3.00 -26.05 37.26
CA GLU A 35 2.19 -24.88 37.62
C GLU A 35 2.89 -23.57 37.23
N SER A 36 4.19 -23.48 37.52
CA SER A 36 4.98 -22.28 37.18
C SER A 36 5.19 -22.11 35.68
N LEU A 37 5.20 -23.21 34.91
CA LEU A 37 5.22 -23.16 33.45
C LEU A 37 3.88 -22.63 32.90
N ILE A 38 2.75 -23.07 33.45
CA ILE A 38 1.41 -22.58 33.05
C ILE A 38 1.30 -21.07 33.27
N ILE A 39 1.78 -20.57 34.42
CA ILE A 39 1.79 -19.13 34.71
C ILE A 39 2.63 -18.35 33.68
N LEU A 40 3.81 -18.85 33.31
CA LEU A 40 4.65 -18.22 32.29
C LEU A 40 3.98 -18.17 30.92
N VAL A 41 3.33 -19.27 30.51
CA VAL A 41 2.59 -19.31 29.24
C VAL A 41 1.45 -18.30 29.25
N LEU A 42 0.70 -18.18 30.35
CA LEU A 42 -0.37 -17.19 30.48
C LEU A 42 0.16 -15.75 30.40
N LEU A 43 1.27 -15.45 31.08
CA LEU A 43 1.91 -14.13 31.01
C LEU A 43 2.36 -13.80 29.58
N PHE A 44 2.91 -14.78 28.86
CA PHE A 44 3.33 -14.62 27.46
C PHE A 44 2.15 -14.36 26.53
N ILE A 45 1.05 -15.10 26.69
CA ILE A 45 -0.19 -14.86 25.93
C ILE A 45 -0.71 -13.45 26.21
N LEU A 46 -0.75 -13.01 27.47
CA LEU A 46 -1.20 -11.66 27.82
C LEU A 46 -0.31 -10.58 27.21
N ALA A 47 1.02 -10.74 27.25
CA ALA A 47 1.96 -9.82 26.63
C ALA A 47 1.69 -9.65 25.13
N ILE A 48 1.46 -10.76 24.42
CA ILE A 48 1.13 -10.76 22.98
C ILE A 48 -0.23 -10.12 22.73
N VAL A 49 -1.26 -10.46 23.50
CA VAL A 49 -2.62 -9.91 23.32
C VAL A 49 -2.60 -8.39 23.48
N PHE A 50 -1.97 -7.88 24.54
CA PHE A 50 -1.85 -6.44 24.74
C PHE A 50 -0.96 -5.75 23.71
N PHE A 51 0.11 -6.42 23.24
CA PHE A 51 0.93 -5.90 22.15
C PHE A 51 0.14 -5.77 20.84
N LYS A 52 -0.68 -6.78 20.50
CA LYS A 52 -1.57 -6.71 19.34
C LYS A 52 -2.60 -5.59 19.46
N GLN A 53 -3.17 -5.37 20.65
CA GLN A 53 -4.07 -4.25 20.89
C GLN A 53 -3.36 -2.89 20.77
N TYR A 54 -2.11 -2.79 21.21
CA TYR A 54 -1.27 -1.62 20.97
C TYR A 54 -1.06 -1.35 19.48
N GLU A 55 -0.65 -2.36 18.70
CA GLU A 55 -0.46 -2.21 17.24
C GLU A 55 -1.79 -1.82 16.55
N TYR A 56 -2.91 -2.40 16.97
CA TYR A 56 -4.23 -2.03 16.46
C TYR A 56 -4.56 -0.55 16.71
N GLU A 57 -4.43 -0.06 17.95
CA GLU A 57 -4.70 1.35 18.28
C GLU A 57 -3.70 2.29 17.58
N LYS A 58 -2.43 1.90 17.47
CA LYS A 58 -1.41 2.64 16.73
C LYS A 58 -1.78 2.78 15.26
N ASN A 59 -2.16 1.68 14.59
CA ASN A 59 -2.59 1.71 13.19
C ASN A 59 -3.88 2.50 13.02
N SER A 60 -4.85 2.37 13.94
CA SER A 60 -6.08 3.16 13.87
C SER A 60 -5.84 4.66 14.01
N ILE A 61 -4.90 5.08 14.87
CA ILE A 61 -4.49 6.49 14.97
C ILE A 61 -3.81 6.94 13.68
N TYR A 62 -2.90 6.12 13.13
CA TYR A 62 -2.23 6.42 11.87
C TYR A 62 -3.25 6.63 10.74
N LEU A 63 -4.23 5.73 10.59
CA LEU A 63 -5.30 5.85 9.60
C LEU A 63 -6.16 7.11 9.82
N ASP A 64 -6.53 7.43 11.07
CA ASP A 64 -7.28 8.65 11.38
C ASP A 64 -6.50 9.92 11.01
N GLU A 65 -5.19 9.93 11.24
CA GLU A 65 -4.30 11.06 10.93
C GLU A 65 -4.04 11.17 9.41
N ALA A 66 -3.79 10.04 8.75
CA ALA A 66 -3.64 9.94 7.30
C ALA A 66 -4.91 10.42 6.59
N SER A 67 -6.09 9.93 6.99
CA SER A 67 -7.38 10.33 6.43
C SER A 67 -7.62 11.84 6.53
N LYS A 68 -7.26 12.46 7.66
CA LYS A 68 -7.34 13.93 7.80
C LYS A 68 -6.39 14.66 6.87
N LYS A 69 -5.13 14.19 6.78
CA LYS A 69 -4.13 14.79 5.88
C LYS A 69 -4.57 14.65 4.42
N ILE A 70 -5.09 13.50 4.01
CA ILE A 70 -5.68 13.28 2.69
C ILE A 70 -6.84 14.25 2.43
N ALA A 71 -7.75 14.43 3.41
CA ALA A 71 -8.89 15.35 3.27
C ALA A 71 -8.48 16.84 3.21
N GLU A 72 -7.30 17.20 3.71
CA GLU A 72 -6.73 18.54 3.57
C GLU A 72 -6.06 18.71 2.21
N LEU A 73 -5.22 17.76 1.81
CA LEU A 73 -4.51 17.79 0.52
C LEU A 73 -5.48 17.68 -0.66
N SER A 74 -6.55 16.89 -0.55
CA SER A 74 -7.56 16.75 -1.60
C SER A 74 -8.33 18.06 -1.89
N LYS A 75 -8.35 19.00 -0.96
CA LYS A 75 -8.90 20.35 -1.21
C LYS A 75 -7.95 21.21 -2.04
N ILE A 76 -6.64 20.95 -1.96
CA ILE A 76 -5.60 21.66 -2.72
C ILE A 76 -5.53 21.06 -4.13
N TYR A 77 -5.55 19.74 -4.23
CA TYR A 77 -5.48 18.98 -5.49
C TYR A 77 -6.86 18.44 -5.90
N SER A 78 -7.88 19.31 -5.93
CA SER A 78 -9.28 18.88 -6.13
C SER A 78 -9.49 18.20 -7.49
N THR A 79 -8.83 18.70 -8.53
CA THR A 79 -8.93 18.13 -9.88
C THR A 79 -8.26 16.75 -9.95
N GLU A 80 -7.08 16.59 -9.36
CA GLU A 80 -6.41 15.29 -9.29
C GLU A 80 -7.25 14.29 -8.50
N LYS A 81 -7.84 14.71 -7.37
CA LYS A 81 -8.72 13.84 -6.56
C LYS A 81 -9.92 13.34 -7.36
N GLU A 82 -10.62 14.21 -8.07
CA GLU A 82 -11.77 13.83 -8.91
C GLU A 82 -11.39 12.78 -9.96
N ILE A 83 -10.22 12.93 -10.58
CA ILE A 83 -9.71 11.95 -11.55
C ILE A 83 -9.37 10.63 -10.87
N VAL A 84 -8.66 10.64 -9.74
CA VAL A 84 -8.31 9.40 -9.01
C VAL A 84 -9.55 8.66 -8.52
N ASP A 85 -10.59 9.37 -8.08
CA ASP A 85 -11.86 8.76 -7.67
C ASP A 85 -12.54 8.07 -8.84
N TYR A 86 -12.60 8.74 -9.99
CA TYR A 86 -13.15 8.17 -11.21
C TYR A 86 -12.37 6.94 -11.68
N VAL A 87 -11.03 7.00 -11.64
CA VAL A 87 -10.15 5.87 -11.99
C VAL A 87 -10.41 4.69 -11.05
N SER A 88 -10.53 4.93 -9.75
CA SER A 88 -10.78 3.90 -8.74
C SER A 88 -12.12 3.20 -8.96
N ASP A 89 -13.19 3.97 -9.22
CA ASP A 89 -14.52 3.43 -9.55
C ASP A 89 -14.52 2.57 -10.81
N LEU A 90 -13.82 3.03 -11.86
CA LEU A 90 -13.64 2.28 -13.11
C LEU A 90 -12.87 0.98 -12.88
N MET A 91 -11.76 1.05 -12.16
CA MET A 91 -10.93 -0.12 -11.85
C MET A 91 -11.75 -1.16 -11.09
N TYR A 92 -12.45 -0.74 -10.02
CA TYR A 92 -13.29 -1.64 -9.23
C TYR A 92 -14.38 -2.33 -10.06
N THR A 93 -15.05 -1.58 -10.94
CA THR A 93 -16.11 -2.11 -11.80
C THR A 93 -15.61 -3.16 -12.80
N ASN A 94 -14.36 -3.03 -13.27
CA ASN A 94 -13.78 -3.95 -14.25
C ASN A 94 -13.00 -5.11 -13.61
N LEU A 95 -12.37 -4.89 -12.46
CA LEU A 95 -11.62 -5.90 -11.71
C LEU A 95 -12.48 -7.12 -11.37
N TYR A 96 -13.75 -6.91 -10.98
CA TYR A 96 -14.68 -8.00 -10.68
C TYR A 96 -14.98 -8.89 -11.91
N LYS A 97 -14.99 -8.30 -13.12
CA LYS A 97 -15.25 -9.05 -14.36
C LYS A 97 -14.06 -9.93 -14.76
N ASP A 98 -12.84 -9.39 -14.64
CA ASP A 98 -11.63 -10.11 -15.03
C ASP A 98 -11.29 -11.26 -14.05
N ILE A 99 -11.68 -11.13 -12.77
CA ILE A 99 -11.41 -12.15 -11.75
C ILE A 99 -12.48 -13.25 -11.71
N SER A 100 -13.75 -12.98 -12.05
CA SER A 100 -14.83 -13.97 -11.93
C SER A 100 -14.62 -15.25 -12.76
N ASP A 101 -13.74 -15.20 -13.77
CA ASP A 101 -13.39 -16.33 -14.62
C ASP A 101 -12.35 -17.28 -14.00
N ASN A 102 -11.65 -16.85 -12.95
CA ASN A 102 -10.69 -17.67 -12.21
C ASN A 102 -11.25 -17.95 -10.81
N ASP A 103 -11.25 -19.23 -10.37
CA ASP A 103 -11.69 -19.71 -9.03
C ASP A 103 -10.90 -19.12 -7.82
N SER A 104 -10.51 -17.84 -7.86
CA SER A 104 -9.64 -17.15 -6.92
C SER A 104 -10.46 -16.21 -6.06
N ILE A 105 -10.25 -16.25 -4.73
CA ILE A 105 -10.77 -15.22 -3.84
C ILE A 105 -9.76 -14.07 -3.85
N VAL A 106 -10.14 -12.95 -4.44
CA VAL A 106 -9.37 -11.71 -4.39
C VAL A 106 -9.90 -10.85 -3.26
N VAL A 107 -9.04 -10.58 -2.28
CA VAL A 107 -9.30 -9.60 -1.24
C VAL A 107 -8.67 -8.30 -1.71
N ILE A 108 -9.47 -7.25 -1.82
CA ILE A 108 -8.98 -5.89 -2.12
C ILE A 108 -8.79 -5.21 -0.77
N ASP A 109 -7.55 -4.87 -0.43
CA ASP A 109 -7.29 -4.01 0.72
C ASP A 109 -7.28 -2.56 0.25
N TYR A 110 -8.36 -1.86 0.54
CA TYR A 110 -8.51 -0.47 0.13
C TYR A 110 -7.84 0.43 1.16
N ASP A 111 -6.52 0.52 1.09
CA ASP A 111 -5.74 1.49 1.85
C ASP A 111 -5.55 2.77 1.02
N GLU A 112 -6.20 3.86 1.44
CA GLU A 112 -6.04 5.18 0.82
C GLU A 112 -4.66 5.81 1.11
N SER A 113 -3.77 5.13 1.84
CA SER A 113 -2.42 5.63 2.15
C SER A 113 -1.62 6.03 0.90
N TYR A 114 -1.83 5.35 -0.24
CA TYR A 114 -1.18 5.71 -1.51
C TYR A 114 -1.48 7.14 -1.95
N LEU A 115 -2.60 7.74 -1.52
CA LEU A 115 -2.93 9.12 -1.86
C LEU A 115 -1.96 10.11 -1.21
N LEU A 116 -1.44 9.79 -0.02
CA LEU A 116 -0.41 10.62 0.61
C LEU A 116 0.88 10.60 -0.22
N ASP A 117 1.32 9.40 -0.61
CA ASP A 117 2.51 9.24 -1.45
C ASP A 117 2.30 9.91 -2.81
N PHE A 118 1.08 9.87 -3.35
CA PHE A 118 0.75 10.52 -4.62
C PHE A 118 0.91 12.04 -4.52
N TYR A 119 0.33 12.68 -3.50
CA TYR A 119 0.49 14.12 -3.29
C TYR A 119 1.94 14.51 -3.00
N ASP A 120 2.64 13.75 -2.15
CA ASP A 120 4.05 14.00 -1.85
C ASP A 120 4.92 13.84 -3.12
N ASN A 121 4.60 12.89 -4.00
CA ASN A 121 5.26 12.70 -5.30
C ASN A 121 5.00 13.85 -6.27
N LEU A 122 3.78 14.38 -6.33
CA LEU A 122 3.45 15.55 -7.14
C LEU A 122 4.26 16.77 -6.70
N ASP A 123 4.29 17.07 -5.40
CA ASP A 123 5.06 18.19 -4.86
C ASP A 123 6.56 18.03 -5.11
N ARG A 124 7.10 16.83 -4.88
CA ARG A 124 8.51 16.51 -5.11
C ARG A 124 8.90 16.68 -6.58
N LEU A 125 8.06 16.23 -7.51
CA LEU A 125 8.33 16.36 -8.94
C LEU A 125 8.23 17.82 -9.41
N ALA A 126 7.20 18.54 -8.97
CA ALA A 126 7.00 19.96 -9.29
C ALA A 126 8.16 20.82 -8.77
N SER A 127 8.55 20.62 -7.50
CA SER A 127 9.67 21.32 -6.88
C SER A 127 10.99 21.08 -7.61
N ASN A 128 11.29 19.84 -7.98
CA ASN A 128 12.51 19.52 -8.74
C ASN A 128 12.53 20.13 -10.15
N GLN A 129 11.37 20.44 -10.73
CA GLN A 129 11.26 21.12 -12.02
C GLN A 129 11.09 22.64 -11.90
N ASN A 130 11.09 23.19 -10.68
CA ASN A 130 10.74 24.59 -10.40
C ASN A 130 9.38 24.99 -11.03
N LYS A 131 8.37 24.14 -10.85
CA LYS A 131 7.01 24.32 -11.34
C LYS A 131 6.00 24.23 -10.20
N GLU A 132 4.80 24.74 -10.43
CA GLU A 132 3.61 24.42 -9.65
C GLU A 132 3.03 23.05 -10.09
N VAL A 133 2.23 22.42 -9.23
CA VAL A 133 1.68 21.07 -9.48
C VAL A 133 0.66 21.09 -10.63
N ASP A 134 -0.08 22.19 -10.79
CA ASP A 134 -1.00 22.39 -11.91
C ASP A 134 -0.28 22.45 -13.28
N GLU A 135 0.98 22.90 -13.30
CA GLU A 135 1.85 22.92 -14.49
C GLU A 135 2.44 21.54 -14.87
N LEU A 136 2.29 20.53 -14.01
CA LEU A 136 2.68 19.16 -14.36
C LEU A 136 1.73 18.58 -15.42
N THR A 137 2.30 17.88 -16.39
CA THR A 137 1.52 17.21 -17.44
C THR A 137 0.71 16.04 -16.87
N LEU A 138 -0.40 15.67 -17.53
CA LEU A 138 -1.18 14.48 -17.14
C LEU A 138 -0.33 13.21 -17.07
N VAL A 139 0.65 13.07 -17.97
CA VAL A 139 1.57 11.93 -17.98
C VAL A 139 2.47 11.92 -16.74
N GLN A 140 2.95 13.09 -16.30
CA GLN A 140 3.74 13.22 -15.07
C GLN A 140 2.90 12.90 -13.83
N LYS A 141 1.65 13.40 -13.78
CA LYS A 141 0.72 13.09 -12.69
C LYS A 141 0.37 11.60 -12.66
N SER A 142 0.16 11.00 -13.83
CA SER A 142 -0.06 9.55 -13.98
C SER A 142 1.13 8.73 -13.50
N ALA A 143 2.37 9.12 -13.84
CA ALA A 143 3.57 8.46 -13.35
C ALA A 143 3.70 8.52 -11.82
N CYS A 144 3.38 9.66 -11.20
CA CYS A 144 3.32 9.78 -9.74
C CYS A 144 2.28 8.84 -9.13
N LEU A 145 1.09 8.70 -9.76
CA LEU A 145 0.06 7.77 -9.29
C LEU A 145 0.55 6.33 -9.38
N ILE A 146 1.11 5.91 -10.52
CA ILE A 146 1.64 4.54 -10.68
C ILE A 146 2.69 4.25 -9.59
N ASP A 147 3.66 5.14 -9.39
CA ASP A 147 4.70 4.99 -8.36
C ASP A 147 4.11 4.79 -6.95
N SER A 148 3.14 5.61 -6.57
CA SER A 148 2.45 5.50 -5.28
C SER A 148 1.64 4.20 -5.13
N LEU A 149 1.02 3.72 -6.20
CA LEU A 149 0.30 2.45 -6.20
C LEU A 149 1.24 1.24 -6.13
N LEU A 150 2.43 1.33 -6.72
CA LEU A 150 3.46 0.29 -6.64
C LEU A 150 4.09 0.21 -5.24
N GLY A 151 4.14 1.33 -4.51
CA GLY A 151 4.63 1.41 -3.13
C GLY A 151 3.66 0.89 -2.06
N THR A 152 2.43 0.53 -2.43
CA THR A 152 1.36 0.16 -1.48
C THR A 152 0.72 -1.18 -1.80
N GLU A 153 0.03 -1.75 -0.82
CA GLU A 153 -0.73 -3.00 -0.95
C GLU A 153 -2.19 -2.76 -1.42
N ALA A 154 -2.47 -1.61 -2.05
CA ALA A 154 -3.81 -1.03 -2.23
C ALA A 154 -4.76 -1.77 -3.20
N TRP A 155 -4.33 -2.82 -3.91
CA TRP A 155 -5.09 -3.39 -5.03
C TRP A 155 -5.56 -4.83 -4.80
N VAL A 156 -4.65 -5.81 -4.75
CA VAL A 156 -5.05 -7.22 -4.70
C VAL A 156 -4.17 -8.00 -3.72
N LEU A 157 -4.82 -8.54 -2.70
CA LEU A 157 -4.36 -9.62 -1.85
C LEU A 157 -5.02 -10.92 -2.35
N LYS A 158 -4.30 -11.69 -3.18
CA LYS A 158 -4.79 -12.99 -3.62
C LYS A 158 -4.86 -13.95 -2.43
N THR A 159 -6.01 -14.60 -2.21
CA THR A 159 -6.11 -15.70 -1.25
C THR A 159 -6.50 -17.03 -1.91
N ILE A 160 -5.49 -17.93 -1.89
CA ILE A 160 -5.49 -19.39 -1.79
C ILE A 160 -6.17 -20.22 -2.90
N LYS A 161 -5.35 -20.60 -3.89
CA LYS A 161 -5.15 -22.03 -4.21
C LYS A 161 -3.63 -22.28 -4.21
N TYR A 162 -3.14 -22.95 -3.16
CA TYR A 162 -1.76 -23.42 -2.95
C TYR A 162 -0.72 -22.38 -2.49
N ILE A 163 -0.01 -22.76 -1.42
CA ILE A 163 0.68 -21.90 -0.44
C ILE A 163 2.10 -21.47 -0.86
N ASP A 164 2.66 -21.95 -1.98
CA ASP A 164 4.10 -21.76 -2.24
C ASP A 164 4.48 -20.97 -3.51
N GLU A 165 3.53 -20.53 -4.35
CA GLU A 165 3.81 -19.76 -5.60
C GLU A 165 3.15 -18.35 -5.61
N ILE A 166 2.70 -17.86 -4.44
CA ILE A 166 1.80 -16.70 -4.31
C ILE A 166 2.47 -15.34 -4.60
N ASP A 167 3.80 -15.23 -4.53
CA ASP A 167 4.48 -13.92 -4.50
C ASP A 167 4.60 -13.26 -5.89
N TYR A 168 5.04 -14.01 -6.91
CA TYR A 168 5.30 -13.43 -8.23
C TYR A 168 4.01 -13.05 -8.97
N SER A 169 3.00 -13.94 -8.96
CA SER A 169 1.75 -13.70 -9.70
C SER A 169 0.91 -12.54 -9.15
N THR A 170 0.95 -12.32 -7.83
CA THR A 170 0.22 -11.21 -7.19
C THR A 170 0.93 -9.89 -7.43
N ARG A 171 2.27 -9.88 -7.38
CA ARG A 171 3.08 -8.69 -7.69
C ARG A 171 2.90 -8.24 -9.13
N SER A 172 2.96 -9.16 -10.10
CA SER A 172 2.72 -8.83 -11.51
C SER A 172 1.31 -8.26 -11.73
N LEU A 173 0.28 -8.82 -11.09
CA LEU A 173 -1.08 -8.30 -11.18
C LEU A 173 -1.19 -6.89 -10.57
N ASN A 174 -0.60 -6.63 -9.40
CA ASN A 174 -0.63 -5.30 -8.79
C ASN A 174 0.08 -4.26 -9.67
N ILE A 175 1.21 -4.62 -10.31
CA ILE A 175 1.89 -3.77 -11.27
C ILE A 175 0.98 -3.49 -12.49
N GLU A 176 0.35 -4.52 -13.03
CA GLU A 176 -0.60 -4.39 -14.16
C GLU A 176 -1.74 -3.42 -13.82
N LEU A 177 -2.35 -3.58 -12.64
CA LEU A 177 -3.45 -2.73 -12.19
C LEU A 177 -2.98 -1.28 -11.97
N ALA A 178 -1.78 -1.07 -11.43
CA ALA A 178 -1.21 0.27 -11.30
C ALA A 178 -1.02 0.93 -12.67
N ILE A 179 -0.47 0.22 -13.66
CA ILE A 179 -0.34 0.72 -15.04
C ILE A 179 -1.71 1.08 -15.62
N LYS A 180 -2.70 0.18 -15.50
CA LYS A 180 -4.07 0.43 -15.97
C LYS A 180 -4.66 1.69 -15.33
N ALA A 181 -4.49 1.87 -14.02
CA ALA A 181 -4.93 3.07 -13.31
C ALA A 181 -4.25 4.34 -13.85
N GLY A 182 -2.94 4.30 -14.09
CA GLY A 182 -2.21 5.42 -14.71
C GLY A 182 -2.68 5.74 -16.13
N LEU A 183 -2.99 4.74 -16.94
CA LEU A 183 -3.52 4.95 -18.29
C LEU A 183 -4.93 5.55 -18.27
N LEU A 184 -5.80 5.07 -17.37
CA LEU A 184 -7.12 5.67 -17.15
C LEU A 184 -6.98 7.14 -16.69
N PHE A 185 -6.01 7.45 -15.82
CA PHE A 185 -5.71 8.81 -15.40
C PHE A 185 -5.32 9.72 -16.58
N CYS A 186 -4.60 9.18 -17.57
CA CYS A 186 -4.28 9.87 -18.83
C CYS A 186 -5.49 10.03 -19.78
N GLY A 187 -6.66 9.47 -19.44
CA GLY A 187 -7.89 9.58 -20.22
C GLY A 187 -8.13 8.45 -21.22
N HIS A 188 -7.37 7.35 -21.15
CA HIS A 188 -7.65 6.15 -21.95
C HIS A 188 -8.90 5.43 -21.45
N THR A 189 -9.62 4.73 -22.33
CA THR A 189 -10.73 3.87 -21.93
C THR A 189 -10.24 2.47 -21.57
N MET A 190 -11.01 1.74 -20.76
CA MET A 190 -10.70 0.34 -20.46
C MET A 190 -10.68 -0.54 -21.72
N GLU A 191 -11.50 -0.22 -22.73
CA GLU A 191 -11.50 -0.90 -24.03
C GLU A 191 -10.17 -0.68 -24.76
N GLU A 192 -9.70 0.57 -24.87
CA GLU A 192 -8.42 0.90 -25.52
C GLU A 192 -7.22 0.22 -24.85
N ILE A 193 -7.26 0.13 -23.51
CA ILE A 193 -6.22 -0.55 -22.71
C ILE A 193 -6.24 -2.05 -22.98
N ASN A 194 -7.43 -2.67 -22.97
CA ASN A 194 -7.58 -4.11 -23.16
C ASN A 194 -7.34 -4.58 -24.61
N GLU A 195 -7.39 -3.68 -25.59
CA GLU A 195 -7.01 -3.97 -26.98
C GLU A 195 -5.50 -4.17 -27.17
N ASN A 196 -4.67 -3.78 -26.18
CA ASN A 196 -3.20 -3.82 -26.27
C ASN A 196 -2.52 -4.60 -25.12
N PRO A 197 -2.90 -5.87 -24.86
CA PRO A 197 -2.38 -6.63 -23.72
C PRO A 197 -0.86 -6.79 -23.76
N SER A 198 -0.29 -6.98 -24.96
CA SER A 198 1.17 -7.13 -25.14
C SER A 198 1.98 -5.91 -24.69
N TYR A 199 1.42 -4.70 -24.76
CA TYR A 199 2.08 -3.50 -24.28
C TYR A 199 2.03 -3.41 -22.76
N ILE A 200 0.88 -3.75 -22.17
CA ILE A 200 0.72 -3.81 -20.70
C ILE A 200 1.64 -4.88 -20.10
N ASP A 201 1.75 -6.05 -20.74
CA ASP A 201 2.67 -7.12 -20.33
C ASP A 201 4.13 -6.65 -20.39
N PHE A 202 4.50 -5.93 -21.45
CA PHE A 202 5.83 -5.35 -21.61
C PHE A 202 6.14 -4.31 -20.52
N LEU A 203 5.19 -3.41 -20.22
CA LEU A 203 5.35 -2.43 -19.15
C LEU A 203 5.46 -3.09 -17.78
N THR A 204 4.64 -4.11 -17.53
CA THR A 204 4.69 -4.91 -16.30
C THR A 204 6.07 -5.54 -16.12
N ALA A 205 6.65 -6.10 -17.18
CA ALA A 205 8.00 -6.67 -17.15
C ALA A 205 9.07 -5.62 -16.85
N ILE A 206 9.02 -4.43 -17.49
CA ILE A 206 10.00 -3.36 -17.21
C ILE A 206 9.87 -2.87 -15.77
N LEU A 207 8.65 -2.62 -15.30
CA LEU A 207 8.45 -2.09 -13.95
C LEU A 207 8.81 -3.10 -12.86
N HIS A 208 8.62 -4.39 -13.13
CA HIS A 208 9.12 -5.43 -12.25
C HIS A 208 10.63 -5.31 -12.02
N GLU A 209 11.40 -5.14 -13.10
CA GLU A 209 12.85 -4.93 -13.02
C GLU A 209 13.19 -3.60 -12.31
N VAL A 210 12.54 -2.50 -12.68
CA VAL A 210 12.81 -1.17 -12.12
C VAL A 210 12.56 -1.13 -10.61
N ILE A 211 11.48 -1.76 -10.11
CA ILE A 211 11.19 -1.86 -8.68
C ILE A 211 12.26 -2.67 -7.94
N GLU A 212 12.83 -3.72 -8.54
CA GLU A 212 13.92 -4.47 -7.91
C GLU A 212 15.23 -3.67 -7.80
N PHE A 213 15.43 -2.70 -8.70
CA PHE A 213 16.59 -1.82 -8.70
C PHE A 213 16.45 -0.60 -7.79
N ASP A 214 15.24 -0.10 -7.53
CA ASP A 214 15.05 1.11 -6.73
C ASP A 214 15.06 0.84 -5.21
N ARG A 215 16.27 0.80 -4.65
CA ARG A 215 16.52 0.88 -3.21
C ARG A 215 16.82 2.30 -2.73
N THR A 216 16.61 3.33 -3.56
CA THR A 216 17.28 4.62 -3.39
C THR A 216 16.37 5.84 -3.27
N GLY A 217 15.05 5.71 -3.50
CA GLY A 217 14.10 6.79 -3.18
C GLY A 217 14.24 8.04 -4.06
N ASP A 218 14.89 7.90 -5.22
CA ASP A 218 15.06 8.95 -6.21
C ASP A 218 13.81 9.08 -7.11
N LEU A 219 13.64 10.22 -7.79
CA LEU A 219 12.62 10.40 -8.85
C LEU A 219 12.89 9.52 -10.09
N LEU A 220 13.81 8.57 -10.02
CA LEU A 220 14.22 7.72 -11.14
C LEU A 220 13.05 6.90 -11.68
N VAL A 221 12.30 6.24 -10.79
CA VAL A 221 11.13 5.41 -11.18
C VAL A 221 10.07 6.28 -11.86
N ILE A 222 9.75 7.43 -11.28
CA ILE A 222 8.80 8.40 -11.85
C ILE A 222 9.28 8.87 -13.23
N ASN A 223 10.56 9.19 -13.41
CA ASN A 223 11.07 9.63 -14.72
C ASN A 223 11.02 8.51 -15.77
N ILE A 224 11.36 7.27 -15.40
CA ILE A 224 11.23 6.10 -16.29
C ILE A 224 9.77 5.89 -16.68
N LEU A 225 8.85 5.98 -15.72
CA LEU A 225 7.40 5.90 -15.94
C LEU A 225 6.92 7.01 -16.89
N VAL A 226 7.40 8.24 -16.72
CA VAL A 226 7.09 9.35 -17.62
C VAL A 226 7.53 9.03 -19.05
N ASP A 227 8.77 8.59 -19.24
CA ASP A 227 9.29 8.25 -20.58
C ASP A 227 8.48 7.12 -21.22
N ILE A 228 8.15 6.08 -20.44
CA ILE A 228 7.32 4.95 -20.87
C ILE A 228 5.92 5.43 -21.30
N LEU A 229 5.25 6.22 -20.46
CA LEU A 229 3.89 6.67 -20.71
C LEU A 229 3.82 7.71 -21.84
N GLN A 230 4.84 8.55 -22.01
CA GLN A 230 4.92 9.47 -23.15
C GLN A 230 5.04 8.72 -24.49
N ASN A 231 5.72 7.57 -24.47
CA ASN A 231 5.84 6.68 -25.61
C ASN A 231 4.63 5.76 -25.78
N TYR A 232 3.67 5.79 -24.84
CA TYR A 232 2.34 5.21 -25.02
C TYR A 232 1.52 6.06 -25.99
N LYS A 233 1.84 5.94 -27.27
CA LYS A 233 0.94 6.29 -28.36
C LYS A 233 0.56 4.99 -29.06
N LYS A 234 -0.73 4.86 -29.39
CA LYS A 234 -1.31 3.81 -30.24
C LYS A 234 -0.26 3.28 -31.22
N LEU A 235 0.27 2.09 -30.93
CA LEU A 235 0.57 1.15 -32.00
C LEU A 235 -0.74 0.84 -32.73
#